data_AF-A0A3C1A842-F1
#
_entry.id   AF-A0A3C1A842-F1
#
_cell.length_a   1.000
_cell.length_b   1.000
_cell.length_c   1.000
_cell.angle_alpha   90.00
_cell.angle_beta   90.00
_cell.angle_gamma   90.00
#
_symmetry.space_group_name_H-M   'P 1'
#
loop_
_entity.id
_entity.type
_entity.pdbx_description
1 polymer ?
#
loop_
_entity_poly.entity_id
_entity_poly.type
_entity_poly.pdbx_seq_one_letter_code
_entity_poly.pdbx_strand_id
1 'polypeptide(L)'
;MNRSHIGLSINIFSTIMKQKYFLLTILILSHLYGCNYNEKISNLIDPSISLIEMEGEGGETEISFSYPDWKIAGIVNLQGNVNISGDSYSLDGSPIQKNHTLKLDSLGRLDAIWENKGFSLIRTSTNSLKLILNENSTGEDFNFVIRERVRQA
;
A
#
# COMPACT_ATOMS: atom_id res chain seq x y z
N MET A 1 -11.50 -77.67 54.26
CA MET A 1 -12.04 -77.27 52.94
C MET A 1 -12.18 -75.75 52.97
N ASN A 2 -11.25 -74.96 52.43
CA ASN A 2 -10.91 -74.71 51.02
C ASN A 2 -11.94 -73.81 50.30
N ARG A 3 -11.49 -72.58 49.94
CA ARG A 3 -12.02 -71.60 48.95
C ARG A 3 -13.27 -70.79 49.36
N SER A 4 -13.45 -69.50 49.05
CA SER A 4 -12.67 -68.44 48.37
C SER A 4 -13.43 -67.10 48.55
N HIS A 5 -12.70 -65.99 48.69
CA HIS A 5 -13.23 -64.61 48.64
C HIS A 5 -13.83 -64.28 47.27
N ILE A 6 -14.91 -63.48 47.20
CA ILE A 6 -15.05 -62.37 46.23
C ILE A 6 -15.88 -61.25 46.87
N GLY A 7 -15.22 -60.14 47.21
CA GLY A 7 -15.85 -58.83 47.34
C GLY A 7 -15.78 -58.12 45.99
N LEU A 8 -16.87 -57.47 45.58
CA LEU A 8 -16.95 -56.69 44.35
C LEU A 8 -17.17 -55.22 44.74
N SER A 9 -16.08 -54.44 44.74
CA SER A 9 -16.12 -52.99 44.75
C SER A 9 -16.30 -52.50 43.31
N ILE A 10 -17.42 -51.87 42.99
CA ILE A 10 -17.62 -51.23 41.69
C ILE A 10 -17.17 -49.77 41.84
N ASN A 11 -16.03 -49.44 41.23
CA ASN A 11 -15.49 -48.08 41.18
C ASN A 11 -16.35 -47.20 40.26
N ILE A 12 -16.93 -46.13 40.81
CA ILE A 12 -17.52 -45.02 40.06
C ILE A 12 -16.38 -44.09 39.66
N PHE A 13 -15.69 -44.38 38.57
CA PHE A 13 -14.73 -43.45 37.95
C PHE A 13 -14.64 -43.72 36.44
N SER A 14 -15.63 -43.29 35.66
CA SER A 14 -15.50 -43.37 34.18
C SER A 14 -15.96 -42.13 33.40
N THR A 15 -16.42 -41.06 34.06
CA THR A 15 -17.10 -39.97 33.34
C THR A 15 -16.40 -38.61 33.36
N ILE A 16 -15.13 -38.51 33.78
CA ILE A 16 -14.43 -37.20 33.85
C ILE A 16 -13.26 -37.09 32.85
N MET A 17 -12.76 -38.20 32.31
CA MET A 17 -11.56 -38.20 31.45
C MET A 17 -11.82 -37.92 29.96
N LYS A 18 -13.08 -37.96 29.48
CA LYS A 18 -13.41 -37.72 28.05
C LYS A 18 -13.59 -36.24 27.69
N GLN A 19 -13.80 -35.36 28.69
CA GLN A 19 -14.18 -33.96 28.45
C GLN A 19 -12.98 -33.03 28.21
N LYS A 20 -11.79 -33.40 28.70
CA LYS A 20 -10.57 -32.58 28.58
C LYS A 20 -9.93 -32.61 27.19
N TYR A 21 -10.07 -33.71 26.46
CA TYR A 21 -9.49 -33.85 25.12
C TYR A 21 -10.34 -33.21 24.02
N PHE A 22 -11.65 -33.03 24.26
CA PHE A 22 -12.57 -32.40 23.30
C PHE A 22 -12.38 -30.88 23.19
N LEU A 23 -12.06 -30.21 24.30
CA LEU A 23 -11.77 -28.77 24.28
C LEU A 23 -10.45 -28.46 23.58
N LEU A 24 -9.47 -29.37 23.67
CA LEU A 24 -8.16 -29.20 23.04
C LEU A 24 -8.22 -29.33 21.50
N THR A 25 -9.08 -30.21 20.98
CA THR A 25 -9.25 -30.38 19.52
C THR A 25 -9.94 -29.18 18.87
N ILE A 26 -10.90 -28.53 19.54
CA ILE A 26 -11.57 -27.32 19.04
C ILE A 26 -10.59 -26.13 18.93
N LEU A 27 -9.67 -26.00 19.89
CA LEU A 27 -8.66 -24.93 19.92
C LEU A 27 -7.61 -25.05 18.81
N ILE A 28 -7.32 -26.28 18.34
CA ILE A 28 -6.39 -26.52 17.23
C ILE A 28 -7.08 -26.24 15.88
N LEU A 29 -8.36 -26.59 15.73
CA LEU A 29 -9.13 -26.32 14.52
C LEU A 29 -9.35 -24.82 14.28
N SER A 30 -9.45 -23.98 15.32
CA SER A 30 -9.59 -22.53 15.15
C SER A 30 -8.32 -21.84 14.64
N HIS A 31 -7.15 -22.49 14.71
CA HIS A 31 -5.90 -21.94 14.17
C HIS A 31 -5.72 -22.22 12.66
N LEU A 32 -6.52 -23.12 12.07
CA LEU A 32 -6.43 -23.47 10.65
C LEU A 32 -7.40 -22.67 9.77
N TYR A 33 -8.32 -21.90 10.35
CA TYR A 33 -9.22 -20.98 9.64
C TYR A 33 -8.73 -19.52 9.68
N GLY A 34 -7.42 -19.31 9.82
CA GLY A 34 -6.79 -18.04 9.44
C GLY A 34 -6.86 -17.89 7.92
N CYS A 35 -8.04 -17.57 7.41
CA CYS A 35 -8.26 -17.25 6.02
C CYS A 35 -7.47 -15.98 5.70
N ASN A 36 -6.28 -16.16 5.12
CA ASN A 36 -5.50 -15.07 4.57
C ASN A 36 -6.21 -14.60 3.29
N TYR A 37 -7.29 -13.84 3.47
CA TYR A 37 -7.97 -13.16 2.38
C TYR A 37 -7.16 -11.90 2.04
N ASN A 38 -5.93 -12.09 1.57
CA ASN A 38 -5.23 -11.07 0.80
C ASN A 38 -5.83 -11.06 -0.60
N GLU A 39 -7.08 -10.58 -0.70
CA GLU A 39 -7.63 -10.21 -2.00
C GLU A 39 -6.70 -9.16 -2.59
N LYS A 40 -6.17 -9.46 -3.79
CA LYS A 40 -5.22 -8.64 -4.51
C LYS A 40 -5.84 -7.29 -4.90
N ILE A 41 -5.94 -6.36 -3.96
CA ILE A 41 -6.19 -4.93 -4.26
C ILE A 41 -5.02 -4.34 -5.08
N SER A 42 -3.85 -5.02 -5.12
CA SER A 42 -2.71 -4.64 -5.96
C SER A 42 -2.97 -4.66 -7.47
N ASN A 43 -4.05 -5.29 -7.96
CA ASN A 43 -4.35 -5.33 -9.40
C ASN A 43 -5.15 -4.11 -9.90
N LEU A 44 -5.54 -3.19 -9.01
CA LEU A 44 -6.37 -2.02 -9.36
C LEU A 44 -5.54 -0.78 -9.74
N ILE A 45 -4.21 -0.82 -9.55
CA ILE A 45 -3.31 0.23 -10.00
C ILE A 45 -2.38 -0.39 -11.03
N ASP A 46 -2.57 0.01 -12.29
CA ASP A 46 -1.89 -0.57 -13.44
C ASP A 46 -1.46 0.57 -14.36
N PRO A 47 -0.32 1.22 -14.07
CA PRO A 47 0.23 2.28 -14.92
C PRO A 47 0.86 1.67 -16.18
N SER A 48 0.74 2.37 -17.30
CA SER A 48 1.32 1.95 -18.58
C SER A 48 2.85 1.85 -18.57
N ILE A 49 3.49 2.54 -17.62
CA ILE A 49 4.94 2.56 -17.42
C ILE A 49 5.23 2.63 -15.92
N SER A 50 6.19 1.82 -15.45
CA SER A 50 6.58 1.73 -14.04
C SER A 50 7.97 2.30 -13.74
N LEU A 51 8.77 2.55 -14.79
CA LEU A 51 10.09 3.17 -14.71
C LEU A 51 10.21 4.19 -15.83
N ILE A 52 10.53 5.43 -15.48
CA ILE A 52 10.74 6.54 -16.41
C ILE A 52 12.18 7.00 -16.21
N GLU A 53 12.94 6.99 -17.29
CA GLU A 53 14.31 7.51 -17.34
C GLU A 53 14.32 8.70 -18.32
N MET A 54 14.99 9.78 -17.92
CA MET A 54 15.12 11.00 -18.70
C MET A 54 16.54 11.53 -18.58
N GLU A 55 17.03 12.16 -19.63
CA GLU A 55 18.31 12.85 -19.63
C GLU A 55 18.26 14.11 -18.74
N GLY A 56 19.44 14.67 -18.42
CA GLY A 56 19.58 15.84 -17.53
C GLY A 56 18.85 17.09 -18.01
N GLU A 57 18.50 17.19 -19.29
CA GLU A 57 17.69 18.28 -19.87
C GLU A 57 16.22 18.27 -19.38
N GLY A 58 15.76 17.13 -18.84
CA GLY A 58 14.37 16.93 -18.47
C GLY A 58 13.50 16.57 -19.67
N GLY A 59 12.19 16.76 -19.54
CA GLY A 59 11.23 16.40 -20.57
C GLY A 59 9.83 16.17 -20.05
N GLU A 60 8.95 15.68 -20.91
CA GLU A 60 7.57 15.36 -20.56
C GLU A 60 7.20 13.94 -20.98
N THR A 61 6.37 13.30 -20.15
CA THR A 61 5.79 11.99 -20.47
C THR A 61 4.39 11.89 -19.88
N GLU A 62 3.57 11.04 -20.49
CA GLU A 62 2.22 10.74 -20.01
C GLU A 62 2.12 9.28 -19.59
N ILE A 63 1.62 9.06 -18.38
CA ILE A 63 1.37 7.75 -17.79
C ILE A 63 -0.13 7.52 -17.87
N SER A 64 -0.55 6.45 -18.54
CA SER A 64 -1.94 6.03 -18.60
C SER A 64 -2.22 4.97 -17.53
N PHE A 65 -3.44 4.92 -17.01
CA PHE A 65 -3.88 3.95 -16.00
C PHE A 65 -5.12 3.19 -16.49
N SER A 66 -5.09 1.87 -16.36
CA SER A 66 -6.22 1.00 -16.75
C SER A 66 -7.49 1.27 -15.93
N TYR A 67 -7.35 1.72 -14.68
CA TYR A 67 -8.46 1.99 -13.76
C TYR A 67 -8.45 3.45 -13.27
N PRO A 68 -9.62 4.09 -13.07
CA PRO A 68 -9.72 5.50 -12.67
C PRO A 68 -9.49 5.76 -11.17
N ASP A 69 -9.70 4.75 -10.33
CA ASP A 69 -9.83 4.88 -8.87
C ASP A 69 -8.50 4.78 -8.12
N TRP A 70 -7.60 5.70 -8.46
CA TRP A 70 -6.30 5.83 -7.79
C TRP A 70 -6.03 7.27 -7.36
N LYS A 71 -5.06 7.42 -6.47
CA LYS A 71 -4.54 8.69 -5.98
C LYS A 71 -3.03 8.63 -5.75
N ILE A 72 -2.38 9.79 -5.76
CA ILE A 72 -0.98 9.92 -5.33
C ILE A 72 -0.96 10.06 -3.82
N ALA A 73 -0.51 9.02 -3.13
CA ALA A 73 -0.43 8.97 -1.66
C ALA A 73 0.85 9.61 -1.11
N GLY A 74 1.86 9.81 -1.96
CA GLY A 74 3.12 10.44 -1.60
C GLY A 74 4.11 10.42 -2.77
N ILE A 75 5.10 11.29 -2.71
CA ILE A 75 6.27 11.26 -3.60
C ILE A 75 7.51 11.20 -2.72
N VAL A 76 8.41 10.26 -2.99
CA VAL A 76 9.58 9.99 -2.13
C VAL A 76 10.85 10.16 -2.92
N ASN A 77 11.75 11.01 -2.41
CA ASN A 77 13.11 11.09 -2.89
C ASN A 77 13.84 9.81 -2.52
N LEU A 78 14.41 9.11 -3.51
CA LEU A 78 15.14 7.87 -3.28
C LEU A 78 16.47 8.14 -2.56
N GLN A 79 17.10 9.28 -2.80
CA GLN A 79 18.20 9.77 -1.98
C GLN A 79 17.67 10.20 -0.61
N GLY A 80 17.86 9.32 0.38
CA GLY A 80 17.49 9.56 1.78
C GLY A 80 16.10 9.06 2.18
N ASN A 81 15.30 8.51 1.25
CA ASN A 81 13.97 7.94 1.53
C ASN A 81 13.04 8.93 2.27
N VAL A 82 13.08 10.20 1.84
CA VAL A 82 12.30 11.29 2.45
C VAL A 82 11.14 11.69 1.54
N ASN A 83 10.00 12.03 2.14
CA ASN A 83 8.87 12.56 1.38
C ASN A 83 9.24 13.92 0.78
N ILE A 84 8.96 14.10 -0.50
CA ILE A 84 9.12 15.39 -1.18
C ILE A 84 7.96 16.30 -0.77
N SER A 85 8.31 17.55 -0.50
CA SER A 85 7.36 18.62 -0.22
C SER A 85 7.33 19.63 -1.35
N GLY A 86 6.20 20.29 -1.51
CA GLY A 86 5.99 21.28 -2.56
C GLY A 86 4.58 21.85 -2.48
N ASP A 87 4.06 22.26 -3.63
CA ASP A 87 2.79 22.96 -3.76
C ASP A 87 1.77 22.10 -4.52
N SER A 88 0.49 22.26 -4.20
CA SER A 88 -0.63 21.64 -4.90
C SER A 88 -1.60 22.70 -5.41
N TYR A 89 -2.16 22.43 -6.59
CA TYR A 89 -3.04 23.33 -7.30
C TYR A 89 -4.24 22.56 -7.84
N SER A 90 -5.39 23.23 -7.94
CA SER A 90 -6.53 22.73 -8.68
C SER A 90 -6.30 22.86 -10.19
N LEU A 91 -7.20 22.26 -10.98
CA LEU A 91 -7.09 22.24 -12.44
C LEU A 91 -7.11 23.63 -13.10
N ASP A 92 -7.78 24.59 -12.47
CA ASP A 92 -7.83 25.99 -12.89
C ASP A 92 -6.54 26.77 -12.54
N GLY A 93 -5.61 26.14 -11.83
CA GLY A 93 -4.36 26.74 -11.37
C GLY A 93 -4.47 27.45 -10.03
N SER A 94 -5.63 27.43 -9.35
CA SER A 94 -5.76 28.00 -8.01
C SER A 94 -4.93 27.19 -7.00
N PRO A 95 -4.19 27.83 -6.09
CA PRO A 95 -3.40 27.12 -5.09
C PRO A 95 -4.32 26.43 -4.07
N ILE A 96 -4.08 25.14 -3.81
CA ILE A 96 -4.76 24.37 -2.77
C ILE A 96 -3.93 24.41 -1.48
N GLN A 97 -2.65 24.02 -1.57
CA GLN A 97 -1.76 23.99 -0.42
C GLN A 97 -0.32 24.28 -0.85
N LYS A 98 0.41 25.02 -0.01
CA LYS A 98 1.83 25.35 -0.24
C LYS A 98 2.74 24.66 0.77
N ASN A 99 3.96 24.33 0.33
CA ASN A 99 5.03 23.73 1.12
C ASN A 99 4.54 22.61 2.06
N HIS A 100 3.97 21.58 1.48
CA HIS A 100 3.43 20.42 2.18
C HIS A 100 3.91 19.13 1.53
N THR A 101 3.83 18.01 2.25
CA THR A 101 4.10 16.69 1.67
C THR A 101 3.16 16.43 0.51
N LEU A 102 3.72 16.18 -0.66
CA LEU A 102 2.96 16.08 -1.90
C LEU A 102 2.06 14.84 -1.93
N LYS A 103 0.76 15.08 -2.09
CA LYS A 103 -0.30 14.09 -2.26
C LYS A 103 -1.38 14.67 -3.17
N LEU A 104 -2.02 13.83 -3.98
CA LEU A 104 -3.07 14.26 -4.89
C LEU A 104 -4.22 13.24 -4.89
N ASP A 105 -5.32 13.60 -4.24
CA ASP A 105 -6.52 12.77 -4.12
C ASP A 105 -7.48 12.94 -5.32
N SER A 106 -7.39 14.03 -6.08
CA SER A 106 -8.30 14.39 -7.17
C SER A 106 -7.58 14.84 -8.44
N LEU A 107 -8.30 15.39 -9.42
CA LEU A 107 -7.68 16.11 -10.52
C LEU A 107 -6.98 17.38 -9.99
N GLY A 108 -5.89 17.78 -10.64
CA GLY A 108 -5.09 18.92 -10.20
C GLY A 108 -3.61 18.77 -10.59
N ARG A 109 -2.76 19.56 -9.92
CA ARG A 109 -1.32 19.61 -10.17
C ARG A 109 -0.53 19.59 -8.86
N LEU A 110 0.62 18.93 -8.86
CA LEU A 110 1.62 18.99 -7.81
C LEU A 110 2.93 19.52 -8.38
N ASP A 111 3.55 20.48 -7.70
CA ASP A 111 4.81 21.09 -8.11
C ASP A 111 5.85 20.91 -7.00
N ALA A 112 7.02 20.36 -7.35
CA ALA A 112 8.22 20.37 -6.51
C ALA A 112 9.34 21.05 -7.28
N ILE A 113 9.49 22.36 -7.08
CA ILE A 113 10.39 23.20 -7.88
C ILE A 113 11.48 23.78 -6.98
N TRP A 114 12.73 23.49 -7.31
CA TRP A 114 13.92 24.13 -6.75
C TRP A 114 14.61 24.96 -7.84
N GLU A 115 15.64 25.71 -7.45
CA GLU A 115 16.38 26.59 -8.37
C GLU A 115 17.03 25.84 -9.54
N ASN A 116 17.43 24.59 -9.33
CA ASN A 116 18.30 23.83 -10.23
C ASN A 116 17.75 22.46 -10.66
N LYS A 117 16.53 22.12 -10.23
CA LYS A 117 15.79 20.92 -10.62
C LYS A 117 14.35 21.01 -10.15
N GLY A 118 13.49 20.13 -10.65
CA GLY A 118 12.13 20.00 -10.16
C GLY A 118 11.25 19.19 -11.08
N PHE A 119 10.02 18.97 -10.66
CA PHE A 119 9.02 18.33 -11.48
C PHE A 119 7.63 18.91 -11.23
N SER A 120 6.75 18.71 -12.20
CA SER A 120 5.31 18.91 -12.08
C SER A 120 4.58 17.61 -12.44
N LEU A 121 3.64 17.20 -11.59
CA LEU A 121 2.70 16.11 -11.88
C LEU A 121 1.32 16.69 -12.10
N ILE A 122 0.76 16.49 -13.29
CA ILE A 122 -0.51 17.08 -13.70
C ILE A 122 -1.49 15.98 -14.03
N ARG A 123 -2.63 15.96 -13.33
CA ARG A 123 -3.72 15.03 -13.55
C ARG A 123 -4.94 15.77 -14.06
N THR A 124 -5.15 15.74 -15.38
CA THR A 124 -6.32 16.35 -16.05
C THR A 124 -7.47 15.36 -16.23
N SER A 125 -7.21 14.05 -16.16
CA SER A 125 -8.21 12.99 -16.28
C SER A 125 -8.09 11.96 -15.17
N THR A 126 -9.10 11.10 -15.02
CA THR A 126 -9.06 10.01 -14.03
C THR A 126 -8.05 8.92 -14.39
N ASN A 127 -7.68 8.79 -15.66
CA ASN A 127 -6.89 7.68 -16.20
C ASN A 127 -5.53 8.12 -16.77
N SER A 128 -5.12 9.36 -16.58
CA SER A 128 -3.81 9.83 -17.04
C SER A 128 -3.13 10.73 -16.02
N LEU A 129 -1.80 10.67 -16.01
CA LEU A 129 -0.92 11.53 -15.25
C LEU A 129 0.21 12.01 -16.17
N LYS A 130 0.30 13.31 -16.37
CA LYS A 130 1.43 13.92 -17.07
C LYS A 130 2.53 14.24 -16.06
N LEU A 131 3.75 13.77 -16.34
CA LEU A 131 4.97 14.17 -15.65
C LEU A 131 5.73 15.15 -16.54
N ILE A 132 6.10 16.29 -15.97
CA ILE A 132 7.05 17.25 -16.56
C ILE A 132 8.24 17.31 -15.62
N LEU A 133 9.41 16.96 -16.11
CA LEU A 133 10.68 17.05 -15.39
C LEU A 133 11.45 18.27 -15.91
N ASN A 134 11.85 19.15 -15.00
CA ASN A 134 12.72 20.28 -15.34
C ASN A 134 14.16 19.80 -15.51
N GLU A 135 14.98 20.58 -16.22
CA GLU A 135 16.42 20.38 -16.29
C GLU A 135 17.01 20.21 -14.89
N ASN A 136 17.91 19.23 -14.74
CA ASN A 136 18.65 18.94 -13.53
C ASN A 136 20.11 19.40 -13.67
N SER A 137 20.39 20.62 -13.22
CA SER A 137 21.72 21.22 -13.30
C SER A 137 22.56 20.97 -12.03
N THR A 138 22.28 19.90 -11.27
CA THR A 138 22.96 19.62 -9.99
C THR A 138 24.22 18.75 -10.10
N GLY A 139 24.44 18.12 -11.27
CA GLY A 139 25.53 17.15 -11.47
C GLY A 139 25.32 15.82 -10.73
N GLU A 140 24.20 15.66 -10.01
CA GLU A 140 23.80 14.45 -9.30
C GLU A 140 22.47 13.92 -9.85
N ASP A 141 22.26 12.60 -9.79
CA ASP A 141 21.00 11.99 -10.20
C ASP A 141 19.83 12.47 -9.34
N PHE A 142 18.70 12.77 -9.98
CA PHE A 142 17.46 13.13 -9.30
C PHE A 142 16.44 12.00 -9.41
N ASN A 143 16.35 11.18 -8.36
CA ASN A 143 15.55 9.95 -8.37
C ASN A 143 14.40 10.03 -7.36
N PHE A 144 13.18 9.76 -7.80
CA PHE A 144 12.03 9.72 -6.92
C PHE A 144 11.01 8.65 -7.32
N VAL A 145 10.18 8.24 -6.37
CA VAL A 145 9.10 7.29 -6.57
C VAL A 145 7.77 7.98 -6.28
N ILE A 146 6.85 7.87 -7.24
CA ILE A 146 5.44 8.21 -7.06
C ILE A 146 4.79 6.99 -6.39
N ARG A 147 4.11 7.20 -5.25
CA ARG A 147 3.39 6.13 -4.54
C ARG A 147 1.90 6.28 -4.79
N GLU A 148 1.34 5.39 -5.58
CA GLU A 148 -0.09 5.33 -5.83
C GLU A 148 -0.81 4.47 -4.80
N ARG A 149 -2.09 4.80 -4.54
CA ARG A 149 -3.02 3.96 -3.78
C ARG A 149 -4.39 3.97 -4.43
N VAL A 150 -5.13 2.88 -4.27
CA VAL A 150 -6.54 2.80 -4.63
C VAL A 150 -7.33 3.78 -3.75
N ARG A 151 -8.29 4.50 -4.33
CA ARG A 151 -9.22 5.30 -3.52
C ARG A 151 -10.19 4.36 -2.81
N GLN A 152 -10.16 4.34 -1.48
CA GLN A 152 -11.18 3.65 -0.70
C GLN A 152 -12.45 4.51 -0.73
N ALA A 153 -13.59 3.88 -1.04
CA ALA A 153 -14.91 4.49 -1.03
C ALA A 153 -15.36 4.82 0.41
#